data_AF-A0A434Q1H1-F1
#
_entry.id   AF-A0A434Q1H1-F1
#
_cell.length_a   1.000
_cell.length_b   1.000
_cell.length_c   1.000
_cell.angle_alpha   90.00
_cell.angle_beta   90.00
_cell.angle_gamma   90.00
#
_symmetry.space_group_name_H-M   'P 1'
#
loop_
_entity.id
_entity.type
_entity.pdbx_description
1 polymer ?
#
loop_
_entity_poly.entity_id
_entity_poly.type
_entity_poly.pdbx_seq_one_letter_code
_entity_poly.pdbx_strand_id
1 'polypeptide(L)'
;MPVPRSKMQINKTDQNDAEGLAHIVRTGWYRAVHVKSLDAHRARALLGARAQLVGMATRLSNHIRGILKTFGVLPGGVRGMRFDRRVEAQLIDPPDLQPIVAPVLTTWRQLRE
;
A
#
# COMPACT_ATOMS: atom_id res chain seq x y z
N MET A 1 -33.00 -29.74 -18.98
CA MET A 1 -33.26 -29.54 -17.54
C MET A 1 -33.59 -28.07 -17.32
N PRO A 2 -34.76 -27.73 -16.75
CA PRO A 2 -35.17 -26.34 -16.57
C PRO A 2 -34.24 -25.63 -15.59
N VAL A 3 -33.90 -24.38 -15.89
CA VAL A 3 -33.04 -23.53 -15.05
C VAL A 3 -33.85 -23.13 -13.81
N PRO A 4 -33.47 -23.50 -12.58
CA PRO A 4 -34.16 -23.00 -11.40
C PRO A 4 -33.87 -21.51 -11.27
N ARG A 5 -34.89 -20.67 -11.46
CA ARG A 5 -34.80 -19.24 -11.16
C ARG A 5 -34.68 -19.10 -9.64
N SER A 6 -33.48 -18.78 -9.14
CA SER A 6 -33.36 -18.23 -7.79
C SER A 6 -34.16 -16.92 -7.78
N LYS A 7 -35.32 -16.90 -7.13
CA LYS A 7 -36.02 -15.64 -6.84
C LYS A 7 -35.05 -14.81 -5.99
N MET A 8 -34.43 -13.79 -6.58
CA MET A 8 -33.75 -12.77 -5.78
C MET A 8 -34.81 -12.10 -4.93
N GLN A 9 -34.83 -12.43 -3.63
CA GLN A 9 -35.66 -11.76 -2.64
C GLN A 9 -35.28 -10.28 -2.66
N ILE A 10 -36.23 -9.41 -3.01
CA ILE A 10 -36.02 -7.97 -3.28
C ILE A 10 -35.58 -7.23 -2.02
N ASN A 11 -35.86 -7.77 -0.83
CA ASN A 11 -35.53 -7.18 0.45
C ASN A 11 -34.53 -8.05 1.22
N LYS A 12 -33.39 -7.45 1.58
CA LYS A 12 -32.35 -8.10 2.39
C LYS A 12 -32.80 -8.15 3.86
N THR A 13 -32.96 -9.35 4.39
CA THR A 13 -33.22 -9.64 5.80
C THR A 13 -32.42 -10.88 6.19
N ASP A 14 -32.03 -11.02 7.46
CA ASP A 14 -31.29 -12.21 7.93
C ASP A 14 -32.07 -13.50 7.65
N GLN A 15 -33.40 -13.45 7.75
CA GLN A 15 -34.28 -14.58 7.43
C GLN A 15 -34.22 -14.97 5.94
N ASN A 16 -34.31 -13.99 5.03
CA ASN A 16 -34.22 -14.23 3.59
C ASN A 16 -32.82 -14.71 3.17
N ASP A 17 -31.77 -14.18 3.81
CA ASP A 17 -30.39 -14.60 3.57
C ASP A 17 -30.17 -16.06 4.02
N ALA A 18 -30.70 -16.44 5.19
CA ALA A 18 -30.66 -17.82 5.68
C ALA A 18 -31.44 -18.79 4.76
N GLU A 19 -32.63 -18.40 4.30
CA GLU A 19 -33.41 -19.18 3.34
C GLU A 19 -32.68 -19.35 2.00
N GLY A 20 -32.07 -18.28 1.49
CA GLY A 20 -31.27 -18.28 0.27
C GLY A 20 -30.07 -19.23 0.38
N LEU A 21 -29.31 -19.16 1.47
CA LEU A 21 -28.19 -20.07 1.74
C LEU A 21 -28.67 -21.52 1.85
N ALA A 22 -29.76 -21.78 2.58
CA ALA A 22 -30.32 -23.12 2.71
C ALA A 22 -30.78 -23.69 1.37
N HIS A 23 -31.33 -22.87 0.47
CA HIS A 23 -31.70 -23.28 -0.88
C HIS A 23 -30.48 -23.59 -1.76
N ILE A 24 -29.45 -22.76 -1.72
CA ILE A 24 -28.18 -22.98 -2.44
C ILE A 24 -27.52 -24.30 -1.99
N VAL A 25 -27.45 -24.53 -0.68
CA VAL A 25 -26.90 -25.77 -0.11
C VAL A 25 -27.72 -26.99 -0.53
N ARG A 26 -29.06 -26.93 -0.44
CA ARG A 26 -29.96 -28.02 -0.84
C ARG A 26 -29.83 -28.42 -2.31
N THR A 27 -29.71 -27.43 -3.19
CA THR A 27 -29.66 -27.65 -4.64
C THR A 27 -28.26 -28.02 -5.13
N GLY A 28 -27.25 -27.94 -4.27
CA GLY A 28 -25.85 -28.09 -4.65
C GLY A 28 -25.39 -27.00 -5.62
N TRP A 29 -26.12 -25.89 -5.73
CA TRP A 29 -25.86 -24.83 -6.70
C TRP A 29 -24.78 -23.86 -6.20
N TYR A 30 -23.65 -24.41 -5.77
CA TYR A 30 -22.47 -23.68 -5.34
C TYR A 30 -21.22 -24.39 -5.84
N ARG A 31 -20.15 -23.62 -6.02
CA ARG A 31 -18.81 -24.17 -6.30
C ARG A 31 -17.99 -24.06 -5.03
N ALA A 32 -17.43 -25.17 -4.57
CA ALA A 32 -16.47 -25.13 -3.49
C ALA A 32 -15.29 -24.23 -3.89
N VAL A 33 -15.01 -23.22 -3.07
CA VAL A 33 -13.85 -22.35 -3.22
C VAL A 33 -12.91 -22.60 -2.06
N HIS A 34 -11.61 -22.58 -2.33
CA HIS A 34 -10.61 -22.69 -1.28
C HIS A 34 -10.71 -21.47 -0.35
N VAL A 35 -11.00 -21.71 0.92
CA VAL A 35 -10.90 -20.70 1.96
C VAL A 35 -9.44 -20.55 2.33
N LYS A 36 -8.89 -19.36 2.11
CA LYS A 36 -7.49 -19.05 2.46
C LYS A 36 -7.27 -19.31 3.95
N SER A 37 -6.21 -20.03 4.28
CA SER A 37 -5.82 -20.26 5.67
C SER A 37 -5.46 -18.95 6.36
N LEU A 38 -5.53 -18.93 7.70
CA LEU A 38 -5.09 -17.80 8.50
C LEU A 38 -3.62 -17.44 8.20
N ASP A 39 -2.76 -18.43 7.96
CA ASP A 39 -1.36 -18.20 7.59
C ASP A 39 -1.24 -17.54 6.22
N ALA A 40 -2.09 -17.91 5.25
CA ALA A 40 -2.16 -17.22 3.96
C ALA A 40 -2.69 -15.77 4.07
N HIS A 41 -3.47 -15.46 5.11
CA HIS A 41 -3.85 -14.08 5.44
C HIS A 41 -2.68 -13.31 6.10
N ARG A 42 -1.99 -13.92 7.07
CA ARG A 42 -0.80 -13.34 7.73
C ARG A 42 0.30 -13.01 6.73
N ALA A 43 0.64 -13.94 5.85
CA ALA A 43 1.68 -13.75 4.83
C ALA A 43 1.33 -12.59 3.89
N ARG A 44 0.07 -12.51 3.42
CA ARG A 44 -0.38 -11.39 2.57
C ARG A 44 -0.39 -10.05 3.31
N ALA A 45 -0.79 -10.04 4.59
CA ALA A 45 -0.75 -8.82 5.41
C ALA A 45 0.69 -8.32 5.56
N LEU A 46 1.65 -9.21 5.85
CA LEU A 46 3.07 -8.87 5.95
C LEU A 46 3.63 -8.31 4.63
N LEU A 47 3.34 -8.96 3.51
CA LEU A 47 3.77 -8.50 2.18
C LEU A 47 3.15 -7.14 1.84
N GLY A 48 1.87 -6.94 2.15
CA GLY A 48 1.17 -5.67 1.96
C GLY A 48 1.79 -4.54 2.78
N ALA A 49 2.03 -4.77 4.07
CA ALA A 49 2.67 -3.81 4.96
C ALA A 49 4.08 -3.44 4.45
N ARG A 50 4.89 -4.43 4.07
CA ARG A 50 6.22 -4.19 3.50
C ARG A 50 6.14 -3.37 2.21
N ALA A 51 5.23 -3.72 1.29
CA ALA A 51 5.06 -2.98 0.04
C ALA A 51 4.64 -1.52 0.28
N GLN A 52 3.78 -1.27 1.27
CA GLN A 52 3.39 0.08 1.67
C GLN A 52 4.59 0.88 2.17
N LEU A 53 5.38 0.34 3.10
CA LEU A 53 6.55 1.02 3.66
C LEU A 53 7.61 1.33 2.58
N VAL A 54 7.90 0.37 1.71
CA VAL A 54 8.83 0.56 0.58
C VAL A 54 8.30 1.63 -0.38
N GLY A 55 7.00 1.62 -0.67
CA GLY A 55 6.36 2.63 -1.51
C GLY A 55 6.44 4.03 -0.91
N MET A 56 6.20 4.16 0.40
CA MET A 56 6.32 5.43 1.13
C MET A 56 7.76 5.95 1.10
N ALA A 57 8.75 5.12 1.44
CA ALA A 57 10.16 5.52 1.39
C ALA A 57 10.59 5.95 -0.02
N THR A 58 10.13 5.25 -1.05
CA THR A 58 10.41 5.60 -2.46
C THR A 58 9.78 6.95 -2.83
N ARG A 59 8.52 7.17 -2.44
CA ARG A 59 7.80 8.43 -2.70
C ARG A 59 8.50 9.61 -2.04
N LEU A 60 8.91 9.49 -0.77
CA LEU A 60 9.62 10.56 -0.06
C LEU A 60 10.99 10.84 -0.70
N SER A 61 11.77 9.80 -1.06
CA SER A 61 13.03 9.99 -1.80
C SER A 61 12.84 10.76 -3.10
N ASN A 62 11.82 10.41 -3.88
CA ASN A 62 11.53 11.07 -5.15
C ASN A 62 11.03 12.51 -4.93
N HIS A 63 10.24 12.75 -3.89
CA HIS A 63 9.79 14.10 -3.54
C HIS A 63 10.96 15.00 -3.16
N ILE A 64 11.88 14.53 -2.31
CA ILE A 64 13.12 15.26 -1.95
C ILE A 64 13.91 15.60 -3.22
N ARG A 65 14.16 14.62 -4.10
CA ARG A 65 14.86 14.86 -5.37
C ARG A 65 14.14 15.88 -6.26
N GLY A 66 12.82 15.84 -6.29
CA GLY A 66 11.98 16.79 -7.03
C GLY A 66 12.15 18.22 -6.54
N ILE A 67 12.07 18.42 -5.21
CA ILE A 67 12.31 19.73 -4.59
C ILE A 67 13.71 20.24 -4.97
N LEU A 68 14.75 19.46 -4.70
CA LEU A 68 16.13 19.86 -4.96
C LEU A 68 16.35 20.23 -6.44
N LYS A 69 15.78 19.45 -7.37
CA LYS A 69 15.86 19.72 -8.81
C LYS A 69 15.18 21.04 -9.21
N THR A 70 14.04 21.38 -8.61
CA THR A 70 13.34 22.66 -8.88
C THR A 70 14.23 23.87 -8.58
N PHE A 71 15.04 23.78 -7.53
CA PHE A 71 15.95 24.85 -7.11
C PHE A 71 17.36 24.72 -7.68
N GLY A 72 17.55 23.93 -8.75
CA GLY A 72 18.84 23.79 -9.42
C GLY A 72 19.89 22.99 -8.63
N VAL A 73 19.53 22.42 -7.48
CA VAL A 73 20.40 21.56 -6.68
C VAL A 73 20.42 20.18 -7.32
N LEU A 74 21.32 20.00 -8.29
CA LEU A 74 21.45 18.74 -8.99
C LEU A 74 22.17 17.74 -8.09
N PRO A 75 21.61 16.53 -7.86
CA PRO A 75 22.32 15.51 -7.13
C PRO A 75 23.44 14.91 -7.97
N GLY A 76 24.56 15.63 -8.12
CA GLY A 76 25.84 15.06 -8.50
C GLY A 76 26.17 13.95 -7.51
N GLY A 77 26.23 12.72 -8.00
CA GLY A 77 26.44 11.55 -7.15
C GLY A 77 27.86 11.54 -6.61
N VAL A 78 28.04 11.85 -5.32
CA VAL A 78 29.22 11.37 -4.60
C VAL A 78 29.09 9.84 -4.51
N ARG A 79 29.89 9.12 -5.31
CA ARG A 79 29.90 7.65 -5.30
C ARG A 79 30.12 7.14 -3.87
N GLY A 80 29.32 6.17 -3.45
CA GLY A 80 29.47 5.49 -2.15
C GLY A 80 28.72 6.11 -0.97
N MET A 81 28.10 7.29 -1.10
CA MET A 81 27.41 7.93 0.03
C MET A 81 25.93 7.53 0.13
N ARG A 82 25.45 7.24 1.37
CA ARG A 82 24.03 6.99 1.66
C ARG A 82 23.18 8.20 1.25
N PHE A 83 21.94 7.93 0.82
CA PHE A 83 21.04 8.97 0.28
C PHE A 83 20.84 10.15 1.24
N ASP A 84 20.65 9.88 2.53
CA ASP A 84 20.42 10.91 3.53
C ASP A 84 21.61 11.84 3.73
N ARG A 85 22.83 11.29 3.81
CA ARG A 85 24.07 12.08 3.88
C ARG A 85 24.27 12.95 2.65
N ARG A 86 23.88 12.45 1.47
CA ARG A 86 23.93 13.24 0.23
C ARG A 86 22.95 14.40 0.25
N VAL A 87 21.73 14.18 0.74
CA VAL A 87 20.73 15.25 0.87
C VAL A 87 21.21 16.29 1.88
N GLU A 88 21.77 15.88 3.02
CA GLU A 88 22.33 16.82 4.00
C GLU A 88 23.43 17.70 3.40
N ALA A 89 24.37 17.11 2.66
CA ALA A 89 25.44 17.87 2.00
C ALA A 89 24.90 18.89 0.97
N GLN A 90 23.77 18.58 0.34
CA GLN A 90 23.13 19.44 -0.67
C GLN A 90 22.33 20.59 -0.08
N LEU A 91 21.98 20.53 1.22
CA LEU A 91 21.25 21.57 1.92
C LEU A 91 22.17 22.65 2.54
N ILE A 92 23.50 22.54 2.35
CA ILE A 92 24.47 23.51 2.86
C ILE A 92 24.40 24.84 2.09
N ASP A 93 24.24 24.78 0.76
CA ASP A 93 24.33 25.95 -0.14
C ASP A 93 22.99 26.70 -0.35
N PRO A 94 21.81 26.08 -0.10
CA PRO A 94 20.55 26.82 0.02
C PRO A 94 19.92 26.63 1.41
N PRO A 95 20.20 27.49 2.40
CA PRO A 95 19.66 27.37 3.76
C PRO A 95 18.13 27.40 3.79
N ASP A 96 17.50 28.06 2.82
CA ASP A 96 16.03 28.16 2.70
C ASP A 96 15.34 26.82 2.39
N LEU A 97 16.07 25.85 1.82
CA LEU A 97 15.52 24.51 1.54
C LEU A 97 15.60 23.58 2.75
N GLN A 98 16.49 23.86 3.70
CA GLN A 98 16.65 23.06 4.90
C GLN A 98 15.34 22.89 5.69
N PRO A 99 14.57 23.96 6.03
CA PRO A 99 13.32 23.80 6.78
C PRO A 99 12.24 23.03 6.01
N ILE A 100 12.33 22.96 4.68
CA ILE A 100 11.38 22.23 3.82
C ILE A 100 11.77 20.76 3.70
N VAL A 101 13.05 20.48 3.42
CA VAL A 101 13.53 19.13 3.08
C VAL A 101 13.87 18.32 4.33
N ALA A 102 14.37 18.95 5.41
CA ALA A 102 14.82 18.23 6.61
C ALA A 102 13.70 17.41 7.29
N PRO A 103 12.46 17.91 7.47
CA PRO A 103 11.39 17.10 8.04
C PRO A 103 11.04 15.88 7.18
N VAL A 104 11.02 16.05 5.86
CA VAL A 104 10.75 14.97 4.90
C VAL A 104 11.86 13.91 4.95
N LEU A 105 13.11 14.34 5.07
CA LEU A 105 14.26 13.46 5.21
C LEU A 105 14.23 12.67 6.53
N THR A 106 13.82 13.30 7.63
CA THR A 106 13.65 12.64 8.93
C THR A 106 12.59 11.54 8.85
N THR A 107 11.42 11.81 8.28
CA THR A 107 10.38 10.80 8.07
C THR A 107 10.89 9.66 7.18
N TRP A 108 11.66 9.98 6.14
CA TRP A 108 12.26 8.95 5.28
C TRP A 108 13.24 8.04 6.04
N ARG A 109 14.01 8.56 6.99
CA ARG A 109 14.92 7.76 7.83
C ARG A 109 14.16 6.76 8.67
N GLN A 110 13.08 7.19 9.32
CA GLN A 110 12.24 6.32 10.15
C GLN A 110 11.61 5.17 9.35
N LEU A 111 11.34 5.35 8.05
CA LEU A 111 10.82 4.29 7.19
C LEU A 111 11.90 3.31 6.69
N ARG A 112 13.18 3.60 6.94
CA ARG A 112 14.35 2.86 6.43
C ARG A 112 15.21 2.24 7.54
N GLU A 113 14.97 2.60 8.79
CA GLU A 113 15.42 1.87 9.98
C GLU A 113 14.66 0.54 10.12
#